data_AF-A0A2L0B6X8-F1
#
_entry.id   AF-A0A2L0B6X8-F1
#
_cell.length_a   1.000
_cell.length_b   1.000
_cell.length_c   1.000
_cell.angle_alpha   90.00
_cell.angle_beta   90.00
_cell.angle_gamma   90.00
#
_symmetry.space_group_name_H-M   'P 1'
#
loop_
_entity.id
_entity.type
_entity.pdbx_description
1 polymer ?
#
loop_
_entity_poly.entity_id
_entity_poly.type
_entity_poly.pdbx_seq_one_letter_code
_entity_poly.pdbx_strand_id
1 'polypeptide(L)'
;LEGGLKFDFSEISLPKDCLSQNNEVDEENDEEDYESDSEDHKSSLQSCFKTMVDTLSKQDPETIAQVQSLVKELRRITLLWDELWLGTLAQHQSEIQKRQTQLEYEIEKVNENPHLTKDDKTSLIVEKHRIIIKPIVFVLEQLQEVTSVEGETPHEKEFQNKYADEIRKVIEQLKHPEHPDKPQESLQPLKMLQKQFQQKFHKRASYTLKMQDISPILASIRNTLIAMPGLSTKNRVTISYVSNMVTIMPTKTKPKKLIFHGSDGQQYPYLFKGLEDLHLDERIMQFLSIANTMMAHSVDPSDSNLYRARHYSVIPLGPRSGLISWVDCTTPVFALYKRWQQREISKANLKSNSSNNVNVPRPSELFYNKLNPLLKEHGVKNPDNRKEWPLSVLKQVLTELMNNTPSDLLAKELWCNSISANAWWHVVKRYSYSVAVMSIIGYIIGLGDRHLDNMLIDLTSGEV
;
A
#
# COMPACT_ATOMS: atom_id res chain seq x y z
N LEU A 1 30.47 -17.50 22.83
CA LEU A 1 30.50 -16.02 22.75
C LEU A 1 30.34 -15.68 21.28
N GLU A 2 29.35 -14.84 20.98
CA GLU A 2 28.84 -14.47 19.64
C GLU A 2 27.98 -15.53 18.95
N GLY A 3 26.87 -15.87 19.62
CA GLY A 3 25.66 -16.38 18.98
C GLY A 3 24.70 -15.21 18.74
N GLY A 4 24.41 -14.94 17.48
CA GLY A 4 23.37 -14.00 17.05
C GLY A 4 22.63 -14.63 15.88
N LEU A 5 21.56 -15.36 16.18
CA LEU A 5 20.56 -15.76 15.19
C LEU A 5 19.94 -14.47 14.64
N LYS A 6 20.39 -14.09 13.44
CA LYS A 6 19.78 -13.01 12.65
C LYS A 6 18.41 -13.50 12.20
N PHE A 7 17.35 -12.91 12.77
CA PHE A 7 15.99 -13.06 12.29
C PHE A 7 15.91 -12.70 10.81
N ASP A 8 15.55 -13.67 9.98
CA ASP A 8 15.22 -13.47 8.58
C ASP A 8 13.70 -13.28 8.45
N PHE A 9 13.28 -12.15 7.89
CA PHE A 9 11.86 -11.82 7.64
C PHE A 9 11.20 -12.73 6.58
N SER A 10 11.94 -13.71 6.07
CA SER A 10 11.49 -14.81 5.21
C SER A 10 10.81 -15.94 6.00
N GLU A 11 11.12 -16.12 7.29
CA GLU A 11 10.58 -17.20 8.13
C GLU A 11 9.28 -16.84 8.87
N ILE A 12 8.84 -15.58 8.79
CA ILE A 12 7.43 -15.27 9.04
C ILE A 12 6.66 -15.79 7.82
N SER A 13 6.42 -17.10 7.79
CA SER A 13 5.42 -17.74 6.94
C SER A 13 4.05 -17.26 7.43
N LEU A 14 3.70 -16.03 7.06
CA LEU A 14 2.29 -15.69 6.90
C LEU A 14 1.78 -16.66 5.82
N PRO A 15 0.76 -17.50 6.10
CA PRO A 15 0.18 -18.40 5.12
C PRO A 15 0.02 -17.72 3.76
N LYS A 16 0.30 -18.43 2.66
CA LYS A 16 0.24 -17.89 1.28
C LYS A 16 -1.10 -17.20 0.93
N ASP A 17 -2.15 -17.45 1.70
CA ASP A 17 -3.47 -16.80 1.60
C ASP A 17 -3.58 -15.44 2.33
N CYS A 18 -2.51 -14.93 2.93
CA CYS A 18 -2.64 -13.84 3.89
C CYS A 18 -2.90 -12.46 3.29
N LEU A 19 -2.69 -12.21 1.99
CA LEU A 19 -2.92 -10.89 1.37
C LEU A 19 -3.27 -10.94 -0.13
N SER A 20 -3.71 -12.07 -0.68
CA SER A 20 -4.33 -12.04 -2.01
C SER A 20 -5.62 -11.21 -1.90
N GLN A 21 -5.73 -10.20 -2.76
CA GLN A 21 -6.99 -9.48 -2.90
C GLN A 21 -8.02 -10.50 -3.40
N ASN A 22 -9.14 -10.65 -2.67
CA ASN A 22 -10.34 -11.29 -3.18
C ASN A 22 -10.80 -10.51 -4.43
N ASN A 23 -10.28 -10.88 -5.59
CA ASN A 23 -11.00 -10.78 -6.83
C ASN A 23 -11.66 -12.15 -7.02
N GLU A 24 -12.95 -12.22 -6.72
CA GLU A 24 -13.80 -13.29 -7.22
C GLU A 24 -13.80 -13.19 -8.75
N VAL A 25 -12.91 -13.95 -9.38
CA VAL A 25 -13.08 -14.41 -10.75
C VAL A 25 -12.87 -15.91 -10.67
N ASP A 26 -13.96 -16.66 -10.82
CA ASP A 26 -13.92 -18.09 -11.12
C ASP A 26 -13.15 -18.26 -12.44
N GLU A 27 -11.85 -18.55 -12.37
CA GLU A 27 -11.12 -19.18 -13.45
C GLU A 27 -10.57 -20.51 -12.93
N GLU A 28 -10.96 -21.58 -13.62
CA GLU A 28 -10.50 -22.95 -13.43
C GLU A 28 -8.97 -22.98 -13.65
N ASN A 29 -8.20 -22.88 -12.57
CA ASN A 29 -6.75 -23.09 -12.60
C ASN A 29 -6.44 -24.59 -12.50
N ASP A 30 -6.22 -25.21 -13.65
CA ASP A 30 -5.23 -26.28 -13.78
C ASP A 30 -3.83 -25.65 -13.62
N GLU A 31 -3.40 -25.40 -12.37
CA GLU A 31 -1.99 -25.12 -12.07
C GLU A 31 -1.31 -26.42 -11.63
N GLU A 32 -0.55 -26.99 -12.56
CA GLU A 32 0.39 -28.08 -12.33
C GLU A 32 1.41 -27.70 -11.24
N ASP A 33 1.58 -28.61 -10.29
CA ASP A 33 2.63 -28.64 -9.26
C ASP A 33 4.03 -28.30 -9.82
N TYR A 34 4.51 -27.08 -9.56
CA TYR A 34 5.93 -26.71 -9.66
C TYR A 34 6.52 -26.29 -8.30
N GLU A 35 6.06 -26.88 -7.18
CA GLU A 35 6.78 -26.81 -5.90
C GLU A 35 7.74 -27.99 -5.74
N SER A 36 8.78 -28.02 -6.59
CA SER A 36 9.93 -28.91 -6.41
C SER A 36 11.23 -28.19 -6.81
N ASP A 37 11.38 -26.92 -6.44
CA ASP A 37 12.72 -26.28 -6.46
C ASP A 37 13.49 -26.72 -5.20
N SER A 38 14.42 -27.67 -5.40
CA SER A 38 15.26 -28.26 -4.37
C SER A 38 16.02 -27.20 -3.55
N GLU A 39 16.18 -27.44 -2.24
CA GLU A 39 16.95 -26.55 -1.35
C GLU A 39 18.39 -26.29 -1.86
N ASP A 40 18.93 -27.22 -2.65
CA ASP A 40 20.21 -27.10 -3.32
C ASP A 40 20.28 -25.89 -4.28
N HIS A 41 19.21 -25.58 -5.01
CA HIS A 41 19.16 -24.42 -5.90
C HIS A 41 19.17 -23.09 -5.13
N LYS A 42 18.46 -23.01 -4.00
CA LYS A 42 18.47 -21.82 -3.12
C LYS A 42 19.86 -21.60 -2.51
N SER A 43 20.50 -22.68 -2.04
CA SER A 43 21.86 -22.58 -1.48
C SER A 43 22.89 -22.17 -2.53
N SER A 44 22.74 -22.65 -3.77
CA SER A 44 23.60 -22.32 -4.91
C SER A 44 23.51 -20.83 -5.27
N LEU A 45 22.29 -20.30 -5.41
CA LEU A 45 22.09 -18.87 -5.69
C LEU A 45 22.64 -17.99 -4.57
N GLN A 46 22.41 -18.35 -3.30
CA GLN A 46 22.96 -17.63 -2.15
C GLN A 46 24.50 -17.59 -2.18
N SER A 47 25.14 -18.70 -2.52
CA SER A 47 26.60 -18.79 -2.69
C SER A 47 27.11 -17.86 -3.80
N CYS A 48 26.42 -17.84 -4.95
CA CYS A 48 26.72 -16.94 -6.07
C CYS A 48 26.60 -15.46 -5.66
N PHE A 49 25.49 -15.08 -5.00
CA PHE A 49 25.30 -13.70 -4.51
C PHE A 49 26.37 -13.29 -3.52
N LYS A 50 26.72 -14.17 -2.58
CA LYS A 50 27.79 -13.92 -1.61
C LYS A 50 29.13 -13.69 -2.32
N THR A 51 29.47 -14.52 -3.30
CA THR A 51 30.70 -14.38 -4.09
C THR A 51 30.75 -13.07 -4.87
N MET A 52 29.61 -12.62 -5.44
CA MET A 52 29.53 -11.32 -6.11
C MET A 52 29.73 -10.16 -5.13
N VAL A 53 29.09 -10.20 -3.96
CA VAL A 53 29.26 -9.18 -2.92
C VAL A 53 30.71 -9.14 -2.42
N ASP A 54 31.35 -10.30 -2.23
CA ASP A 54 32.75 -10.38 -1.81
C ASP A 54 33.69 -9.79 -2.87
N THR A 55 33.39 -10.01 -4.16
CA THR A 55 34.16 -9.46 -5.28
C THR A 55 34.02 -7.94 -5.37
N LEU A 56 32.78 -7.43 -5.25
CA LEU A 56 32.51 -5.99 -5.25
C LEU A 56 33.11 -5.30 -4.02
N SER A 57 33.04 -5.94 -2.85
CA SER A 57 33.61 -5.42 -1.60
C SER A 57 35.14 -5.33 -1.66
N LYS A 58 35.81 -6.20 -2.44
CA LYS A 58 37.26 -6.09 -2.68
C LYS A 58 37.61 -4.92 -3.59
N GLN A 59 36.73 -4.54 -4.51
CA GLN A 59 36.96 -3.44 -5.45
C GLN A 59 36.66 -2.08 -4.82
N ASP A 60 35.53 -1.97 -4.10
CA ASP A 60 35.09 -0.73 -3.45
C ASP A 60 34.41 -1.05 -2.10
N PRO A 61 35.21 -1.29 -1.03
CA PRO A 61 34.68 -1.70 0.27
C PRO A 61 33.82 -0.61 0.91
N GLU A 62 34.16 0.66 0.68
CA GLU A 62 33.45 1.79 1.29
C GLU A 62 32.05 1.94 0.70
N THR A 63 31.91 1.95 -0.64
CA THR A 63 30.60 2.05 -1.28
C THR A 63 29.71 0.87 -0.90
N ILE A 64 30.24 -0.36 -0.87
CA ILE A 64 29.44 -1.53 -0.50
C ILE A 64 28.97 -1.48 0.95
N ALA A 65 29.83 -1.07 1.90
CA ALA A 65 29.44 -0.90 3.29
C ALA A 65 28.35 0.18 3.45
N GLN A 66 28.47 1.31 2.73
CA GLN A 66 27.47 2.37 2.71
C GLN A 66 26.12 1.87 2.15
N VAL A 67 26.14 1.11 1.05
CA VAL A 67 24.91 0.53 0.45
C VAL A 67 24.27 -0.49 1.39
N GLN A 68 25.04 -1.38 2.02
CA GLN A 68 24.51 -2.36 2.98
C GLN A 68 23.86 -1.66 4.17
N SER A 69 24.47 -0.61 4.70
CA SER A 69 23.90 0.20 5.77
C SER A 69 22.61 0.90 5.31
N LEU A 70 22.60 1.52 4.12
CA LEU A 70 21.41 2.15 3.54
C LEU A 70 20.25 1.16 3.41
N VAL A 71 20.49 -0.01 2.82
CA VAL A 71 19.44 -1.03 2.60
C VAL A 71 18.95 -1.61 3.92
N LYS A 72 19.84 -1.86 4.90
CA LYS A 72 19.44 -2.30 6.24
C LYS A 72 18.48 -1.30 6.89
N GLU A 73 18.82 -0.02 6.86
CA GLU A 73 18.00 1.02 7.48
C GLU A 73 16.70 1.29 6.72
N LEU A 74 16.73 1.24 5.39
CA LEU A 74 15.51 1.30 4.58
C LEU A 74 14.58 0.15 4.94
N ARG A 75 15.08 -1.09 5.04
CA ARG A 75 14.28 -2.23 5.49
C ARG A 75 13.70 -2.00 6.88
N ARG A 76 14.46 -1.46 7.83
CA ARG A 76 13.98 -1.14 9.20
C ARG A 76 12.82 -0.14 9.19
N ILE A 77 12.91 0.94 8.43
CA ILE A 77 11.85 1.97 8.41
C ILE A 77 10.64 1.59 7.54
N THR A 78 10.68 0.45 6.84
CA THR A 78 9.57 -0.04 6.00
C THR A 78 8.30 -0.16 6.80
N LEU A 79 8.38 -0.86 7.91
CA LEU A 79 7.27 -1.17 8.79
C LEU A 79 7.72 -0.94 10.23
N LEU A 80 7.24 0.15 10.82
CA LEU A 80 7.55 0.48 12.20
C LEU A 80 6.82 -0.49 13.14
N TRP A 81 7.31 -0.69 14.36
CA TRP A 81 6.72 -1.66 15.30
C TRP A 81 5.24 -1.40 15.60
N ASP A 82 4.83 -0.15 15.78
CA ASP A 82 3.43 0.22 15.96
C ASP A 82 2.56 -0.01 14.71
N GLU A 83 3.13 0.16 13.51
CA GLU A 83 2.47 -0.18 12.26
C GLU A 83 2.31 -1.68 12.07
N LEU A 84 3.33 -2.47 12.45
CA LEU A 84 3.30 -3.92 12.46
C LEU A 84 2.17 -4.42 13.38
N TRP A 85 2.15 -3.97 14.64
CA TRP A 85 1.11 -4.33 15.60
C TRP A 85 -0.29 -3.96 15.10
N LEU A 86 -0.47 -2.73 14.60
CA LEU A 86 -1.77 -2.30 14.07
C LEU A 86 -2.20 -3.12 12.85
N GLY A 87 -1.27 -3.37 11.92
CA GLY A 87 -1.53 -4.11 10.69
C GLY A 87 -1.96 -5.56 10.98
N THR A 88 -1.20 -6.26 11.81
CA THR A 88 -1.49 -7.65 12.19
C THR A 88 -2.80 -7.75 12.97
N LEU A 89 -3.07 -6.86 13.93
CA LEU A 89 -4.34 -6.85 14.66
C LEU A 89 -5.53 -6.56 13.75
N ALA A 90 -5.38 -5.66 12.77
CA ALA A 90 -6.44 -5.36 11.80
C ALA A 90 -6.72 -6.56 10.87
N GLN A 91 -5.69 -7.28 10.45
CA GLN A 91 -5.81 -8.47 9.61
C GLN A 91 -6.53 -9.61 10.33
N HIS A 92 -6.19 -9.86 11.58
CA HIS A 92 -6.82 -10.92 12.39
C HIS A 92 -8.14 -10.50 13.05
N GLN A 93 -8.65 -9.29 12.80
CA GLN A 93 -9.86 -8.78 13.44
C GLN A 93 -11.08 -9.68 13.21
N SER A 94 -11.27 -10.16 11.98
CA SER A 94 -12.39 -11.04 11.64
C SER A 94 -12.27 -12.39 12.34
N GLU A 95 -11.06 -12.93 12.44
CA GLU A 95 -10.78 -14.19 13.13
C GLU A 95 -10.98 -14.04 14.64
N ILE A 96 -10.48 -12.95 15.25
CA ILE A 96 -10.71 -12.64 16.66
C ILE A 96 -12.21 -12.58 16.96
N GLN A 97 -13.00 -11.96 16.09
CA GLN A 97 -14.45 -11.89 16.25
C GLN A 97 -15.12 -13.26 16.11
N LYS A 98 -14.71 -14.08 15.13
CA LYS A 98 -15.21 -15.46 14.97
C LYS A 98 -14.91 -16.31 16.20
N ARG A 99 -13.68 -16.24 16.73
CA ARG A 99 -13.27 -16.97 17.94
C ARG A 99 -14.01 -16.51 19.17
N GLN A 100 -14.29 -15.21 19.28
CA GLN A 100 -15.15 -14.67 20.35
C GLN A 100 -16.55 -15.32 20.31
N THR A 101 -17.23 -15.30 19.15
CA THR A 101 -18.56 -15.89 19.01
C THR A 101 -18.55 -17.41 19.21
N GLN A 102 -17.50 -18.10 18.74
CA GLN A 102 -17.32 -19.53 18.98
C GLN A 102 -17.21 -19.84 20.48
N LEU A 103 -16.46 -19.02 21.23
CA LEU A 103 -16.29 -19.21 22.67
C LEU A 103 -17.61 -18.94 23.42
N GLU A 104 -18.37 -17.93 23.02
CA GLU A 104 -19.71 -17.63 23.59
C GLU A 104 -20.65 -18.84 23.43
N TYR A 105 -20.68 -19.44 22.23
CA TYR A 105 -21.49 -20.64 21.95
C TYR A 105 -21.06 -21.87 22.76
N GLU A 106 -19.75 -22.14 22.86
CA GLU A 106 -19.25 -23.30 23.62
C GLU A 106 -19.50 -23.15 25.13
N ILE A 107 -19.43 -21.93 25.67
CA ILE A 107 -19.75 -21.66 27.08
C ILE A 107 -21.23 -21.88 27.36
N GLU A 108 -22.12 -21.41 26.48
CA GLU A 108 -23.56 -21.64 26.59
C GLU A 108 -23.87 -23.15 26.62
N LYS A 109 -23.28 -23.91 25.70
CA LYS A 109 -23.43 -25.37 25.63
C LYS A 109 -22.93 -26.10 26.88
N VAL A 110 -21.80 -25.67 27.46
CA VAL A 110 -21.29 -26.24 28.72
C VAL A 110 -22.22 -25.91 29.90
N ASN A 111 -22.78 -24.71 29.91
CA ASN A 111 -23.72 -24.27 30.95
C ASN A 111 -25.06 -25.00 30.88
N GLU A 112 -25.58 -25.28 29.68
CA GLU A 112 -26.84 -26.01 29.45
C GLU A 112 -26.77 -27.50 29.82
N ASN A 113 -25.57 -28.09 29.89
CA ASN A 113 -25.43 -29.51 30.19
C ASN A 113 -25.83 -29.83 31.65
N PRO A 114 -26.86 -30.67 31.88
CA PRO A 114 -27.34 -31.00 33.23
C PRO A 114 -26.46 -32.03 33.95
N HIS A 115 -25.56 -32.72 33.25
CA HIS A 115 -24.73 -33.80 33.81
C HIS A 115 -23.38 -33.34 34.40
N LEU A 116 -23.06 -32.05 34.28
CA LEU A 116 -21.79 -31.49 34.78
C LEU A 116 -22.00 -30.77 36.11
N THR A 117 -21.11 -30.99 37.07
CA THR A 117 -21.06 -30.21 38.31
C THR A 117 -20.59 -28.79 38.04
N LYS A 118 -20.79 -27.86 38.98
CA LYS A 118 -20.32 -26.46 38.81
C LYS A 118 -18.80 -26.40 38.62
N ASP A 119 -18.03 -27.21 39.35
CA ASP A 119 -16.57 -27.24 39.26
C ASP A 119 -16.09 -27.84 37.92
N ASP A 120 -16.79 -28.85 37.41
CA ASP A 120 -16.51 -29.42 36.08
C ASP A 120 -16.80 -28.41 34.98
N LYS A 121 -17.91 -27.66 35.09
CA LYS A 121 -18.26 -26.60 34.14
C LYS A 121 -17.19 -25.50 34.11
N THR A 122 -16.75 -25.01 35.27
CA THR A 122 -15.70 -23.99 35.34
C THR A 122 -14.39 -24.49 34.74
N SER A 123 -13.98 -25.73 35.04
CA SER A 123 -12.75 -26.32 34.51
C SER A 123 -12.81 -26.50 32.98
N LEU A 124 -13.94 -26.97 32.46
CA LEU A 124 -14.17 -27.12 31.02
C LEU A 124 -14.18 -25.77 30.30
N ILE A 125 -14.80 -24.73 30.88
CA ILE A 125 -14.83 -23.38 30.32
C ILE A 125 -13.41 -22.80 30.22
N VAL A 126 -12.57 -22.98 31.25
CA VAL A 126 -11.15 -22.54 31.22
C VAL A 126 -10.38 -23.25 30.11
N GLU A 127 -10.51 -24.57 29.98
CA GLU A 127 -9.78 -25.32 28.95
C GLU A 127 -10.28 -24.96 27.54
N LYS A 128 -11.59 -24.76 27.36
CA LYS A 128 -12.18 -24.30 26.09
C LYS A 128 -11.71 -22.90 25.71
N HIS A 129 -11.67 -21.98 26.67
CA HIS A 129 -11.10 -20.63 26.49
C HIS A 129 -9.65 -20.74 26.00
N ARG A 130 -8.82 -21.48 26.73
CA ARG A 130 -7.41 -21.69 26.40
C ARG A 130 -7.23 -22.22 24.97
N ILE A 131 -7.99 -23.25 24.57
CA ILE A 131 -7.88 -23.86 23.24
C ILE A 131 -8.30 -22.89 22.13
N ILE A 132 -9.42 -22.19 22.31
CA ILE A 132 -9.99 -21.30 21.28
C ILE A 132 -9.14 -20.02 21.12
N ILE A 133 -8.55 -19.51 22.20
CA ILE A 133 -7.77 -18.26 22.20
C ILE A 133 -6.27 -18.50 21.93
N LYS A 134 -5.76 -19.73 22.07
CA LYS A 134 -4.36 -20.08 21.80
C LYS A 134 -3.81 -19.56 20.46
N PRO A 135 -4.53 -19.64 19.32
CA PRO A 135 -4.04 -19.08 18.06
C PRO A 135 -3.84 -17.57 18.10
N ILE A 136 -4.71 -16.84 18.81
CA ILE A 136 -4.60 -15.38 18.98
C ILE A 136 -3.38 -15.07 19.85
N VAL A 137 -3.22 -15.77 20.98
CA VAL A 137 -2.06 -15.61 21.87
C VAL A 137 -0.76 -15.88 21.13
N PHE A 138 -0.71 -16.96 20.33
CA PHE A 138 0.46 -17.29 19.52
C PHE A 138 0.88 -16.14 18.59
N VAL A 139 -0.08 -15.50 17.91
CA VAL A 139 0.21 -14.33 17.05
C VAL A 139 0.77 -13.16 17.87
N LEU A 140 0.18 -12.88 19.04
CA LEU A 140 0.65 -11.78 19.91
C LEU A 140 2.04 -12.06 20.49
N GLU A 141 2.33 -13.30 20.85
CA GLU A 141 3.65 -13.72 21.34
C GLU A 141 4.72 -13.59 20.25
N GLN A 142 4.40 -13.97 19.00
CA GLN A 142 5.29 -13.77 17.85
C GLN A 142 5.58 -12.28 17.61
N LEU A 143 4.55 -11.42 17.70
CA LEU A 143 4.74 -9.97 17.61
C LEU A 143 5.56 -9.41 18.78
N GLN A 144 5.36 -9.93 19.99
CA GLN A 144 6.12 -9.55 21.16
C GLN A 144 7.59 -9.96 21.02
N GLU A 145 7.88 -11.16 20.50
CA GLU A 145 9.23 -11.63 20.25
C GLU A 145 9.98 -10.67 19.32
N VAL A 146 9.35 -10.27 18.20
CA VAL A 146 9.94 -9.31 17.25
C VAL A 146 10.15 -7.92 17.86
N THR A 147 9.24 -7.46 18.72
CA THR A 147 9.25 -6.09 19.26
C THR A 147 9.88 -5.94 20.66
N SER A 148 10.38 -7.04 21.24
CA SER A 148 11.09 -7.07 22.52
C SER A 148 12.62 -7.10 22.38
N VAL A 149 13.12 -7.24 21.15
CA VAL A 149 14.55 -7.11 20.82
C VAL A 149 15.06 -5.71 21.22
N GLU A 150 16.36 -5.59 21.52
CA GLU A 150 16.97 -4.30 21.86
C GLU A 150 16.66 -3.23 20.79
N GLY A 151 16.00 -2.14 21.19
CA GLY A 151 15.68 -1.03 20.30
C GLY A 151 16.94 -0.30 19.83
N GLU A 152 17.18 -0.28 18.52
CA GLU A 152 18.30 0.44 17.88
C GLU A 152 17.95 1.92 17.67
N THR A 153 16.67 2.24 17.48
CA THR A 153 16.20 3.61 17.15
C THR A 153 15.48 4.29 18.32
N PRO A 154 15.44 5.63 18.39
CA PRO A 154 14.64 6.36 19.38
C PRO A 154 13.16 5.95 19.36
N HIS A 155 12.58 5.76 18.18
CA HIS A 155 11.19 5.36 18.01
C HIS A 155 10.92 3.94 18.55
N GLU A 156 11.84 3.00 18.35
CA GLU A 156 11.77 1.64 18.91
C GLU A 156 11.82 1.67 20.44
N LYS A 157 12.73 2.46 21.02
CA LYS A 157 12.83 2.63 22.48
C LYS A 157 11.58 3.29 23.06
N GLU A 158 11.04 4.31 22.40
CA GLU A 158 9.79 4.96 22.81
C GLU A 158 8.60 3.98 22.77
N PHE A 159 8.52 3.15 21.72
CA PHE A 159 7.51 2.11 21.61
C PHE A 159 7.58 1.15 22.80
N GLN A 160 8.77 0.64 23.14
CA GLN A 160 8.93 -0.30 24.25
C GLN A 160 8.57 0.35 25.59
N ASN A 161 9.07 1.55 25.85
CA ASN A 161 8.78 2.29 27.09
C ASN A 161 7.28 2.53 27.28
N LYS A 162 6.53 2.69 26.19
CA LYS A 162 5.10 2.98 26.23
C LYS A 162 4.23 1.73 26.27
N TYR A 163 4.55 0.71 25.48
CA TYR A 163 3.64 -0.40 25.20
C TYR A 163 4.12 -1.76 25.70
N ALA A 164 5.41 -1.97 26.00
CA ALA A 164 5.91 -3.32 26.31
C ALA A 164 5.27 -3.92 27.57
N ASP A 165 5.08 -3.12 28.62
CA ASP A 165 4.41 -3.58 29.85
C ASP A 165 2.94 -3.88 29.63
N GLU A 166 2.26 -3.06 28.82
CA GLU A 166 0.84 -3.27 28.51
C GLU A 166 0.64 -4.50 27.64
N ILE A 167 1.47 -4.71 26.61
CA ILE A 167 1.45 -5.91 25.76
C ILE A 167 1.64 -7.18 26.61
N ARG A 168 2.64 -7.18 27.51
CA ARG A 168 2.85 -8.30 28.44
C ARG A 168 1.63 -8.58 29.30
N LYS A 169 1.04 -7.56 29.90
CA LYS A 169 -0.17 -7.69 30.71
C LYS A 169 -1.34 -8.25 29.91
N VAL A 170 -1.56 -7.76 28.69
CA VAL A 170 -2.64 -8.23 27.82
C VAL A 170 -2.45 -9.70 27.44
N ILE A 171 -1.23 -10.11 27.08
CA ILE A 171 -0.93 -11.51 26.73
C ILE A 171 -1.17 -12.43 27.94
N GLU A 172 -0.73 -12.03 29.13
CA GLU A 172 -0.96 -12.81 30.35
C GLU A 172 -2.44 -12.88 30.74
N GLN A 173 -3.19 -11.77 30.60
CA GLN A 173 -4.64 -11.76 30.83
C GLN A 173 -5.42 -12.64 29.83
N LEU A 174 -4.92 -12.78 28.59
CA LEU A 174 -5.51 -13.67 27.59
C LEU A 174 -5.20 -15.14 27.86
N LYS A 175 -4.03 -15.46 28.46
CA LYS A 175 -3.68 -16.83 28.88
C LYS A 175 -4.42 -17.24 30.15
N HIS A 176 -4.59 -16.30 31.08
CA HIS A 176 -5.15 -16.53 32.41
C HIS A 176 -6.27 -15.51 32.70
N PRO A 177 -7.44 -15.65 32.07
CA PRO A 177 -8.56 -14.73 32.28
C PRO A 177 -9.15 -14.85 33.70
N GLU A 178 -9.47 -13.72 34.34
CA GLU A 178 -10.16 -13.69 35.64
C GLU A 178 -11.60 -14.22 35.56
N HIS A 179 -12.28 -13.96 34.43
CA HIS A 179 -13.65 -14.38 34.13
C HIS A 179 -13.70 -15.13 32.79
N PRO A 180 -13.33 -16.43 32.76
CA PRO A 180 -13.33 -17.25 31.55
C PRO A 180 -14.75 -17.53 31.02
N ASP A 181 -15.75 -17.40 31.88
CA ASP A 181 -17.19 -17.51 31.59
C ASP A 181 -17.74 -16.34 30.77
N LYS A 182 -16.98 -15.24 30.64
CA LYS A 182 -17.38 -14.05 29.90
C LYS A 182 -16.37 -13.70 28.80
N PRO A 183 -16.57 -14.20 27.58
CA PRO A 183 -15.68 -13.94 26.43
C PRO A 183 -15.49 -12.46 26.15
N GLN A 184 -16.55 -11.66 26.30
CA GLN A 184 -16.50 -10.21 26.08
C GLN A 184 -15.53 -9.51 27.01
N GLU A 185 -15.50 -9.89 28.30
CA GLU A 185 -14.61 -9.33 29.33
C GLU A 185 -13.17 -9.81 29.09
N SER A 186 -12.98 -11.11 28.80
CA SER A 186 -11.65 -11.69 28.55
C SER A 186 -10.91 -11.08 27.35
N LEU A 187 -11.64 -10.60 26.33
CA LEU A 187 -11.07 -9.96 25.13
C LEU A 187 -11.08 -8.42 25.20
N GLN A 188 -11.63 -7.79 26.25
CA GLN A 188 -11.57 -6.33 26.42
C GLN A 188 -10.13 -5.79 26.41
N PRO A 189 -9.14 -6.41 27.11
CA PRO A 189 -7.78 -5.88 27.13
C PRO A 189 -7.16 -5.79 25.72
N LEU A 190 -7.41 -6.79 24.88
CA LEU A 190 -6.98 -6.80 23.48
C LEU A 190 -7.64 -5.68 22.66
N LYS A 191 -8.96 -5.48 22.84
CA LYS A 191 -9.70 -4.40 22.17
C LYS A 191 -9.20 -3.02 22.61
N MET A 192 -8.87 -2.85 23.89
CA MET A 192 -8.30 -1.60 24.41
C MET A 192 -6.92 -1.32 23.81
N LEU A 193 -6.03 -2.32 23.79
CA LEU A 193 -4.71 -2.22 23.17
C LEU A 193 -4.81 -1.86 21.68
N GLN A 194 -5.71 -2.52 20.94
CA GLN A 194 -5.97 -2.21 19.54
C GLN A 194 -6.44 -0.75 19.35
N LYS A 195 -7.34 -0.28 20.22
CA LYS A 195 -7.83 1.11 20.19
C LYS A 195 -6.71 2.11 20.46
N GLN A 196 -5.78 1.81 21.36
CA GLN A 196 -4.62 2.67 21.60
C GLN A 196 -3.72 2.81 20.37
N PHE A 197 -3.39 1.70 19.70
CA PHE A 197 -2.64 1.75 18.45
C PHE A 197 -3.40 2.54 17.40
N GLN A 198 -4.69 2.25 17.23
CA GLN A 198 -5.56 2.95 16.30
C GLN A 198 -5.61 4.47 16.52
N GLN A 199 -5.69 4.97 17.76
CA GLN A 199 -5.76 6.41 18.04
C GLN A 199 -4.60 7.21 17.44
N LYS A 200 -3.39 6.63 17.38
CA LYS A 200 -2.21 7.27 16.76
C LYS A 200 -2.41 7.50 15.26
N PHE A 201 -3.15 6.61 14.59
CA PHE A 201 -3.32 6.60 13.13
C PHE A 201 -4.69 7.07 12.63
N HIS A 202 -5.63 7.43 13.51
CA HIS A 202 -6.97 7.92 13.14
C HIS A 202 -7.00 9.37 12.63
N LYS A 203 -5.87 10.08 12.65
CA LYS A 203 -5.77 11.41 12.05
C LYS A 203 -5.79 11.25 10.52
N ARG A 204 -6.91 11.61 9.88
CA ARG A 204 -7.15 11.56 8.43
C ARG A 204 -6.22 12.45 7.57
N ALA A 205 -5.19 13.04 8.17
CA ALA A 205 -4.22 13.91 7.52
C ALA A 205 -2.89 13.16 7.35
N SER A 206 -2.12 13.54 6.32
CA SER A 206 -0.72 13.12 6.21
C SER A 206 -0.01 13.43 7.52
N TYR A 207 0.59 12.42 8.13
CA TYR A 207 1.42 12.63 9.31
C TYR A 207 2.88 12.57 8.92
N THR A 208 3.68 13.43 9.54
CA THR A 208 5.10 13.55 9.26
C THR A 208 5.89 12.91 10.40
N LEU A 209 6.84 12.06 10.04
CA LEU A 209 7.84 11.51 10.93
C LEU A 209 9.17 12.23 10.73
N LYS A 210 9.99 12.29 11.77
CA LYS A 210 11.37 12.74 11.65
C LYS A 210 12.27 11.53 11.38
N MET A 211 13.13 11.63 10.38
CA MET A 211 14.10 10.59 10.06
C MET A 211 14.99 10.28 11.27
N GLN A 212 15.39 11.30 12.03
CA GLN A 212 16.21 11.12 13.24
C GLN A 212 15.58 10.21 14.30
N ASP A 213 14.25 10.16 14.38
CA ASP A 213 13.54 9.34 15.36
C ASP A 213 13.45 7.87 14.90
N ILE A 214 13.31 7.63 13.59
CA ILE A 214 13.11 6.30 13.00
C ILE A 214 14.38 5.64 12.45
N SER A 215 15.40 6.43 12.08
CA SER A 215 16.73 5.98 11.66
C SER A 215 17.74 7.12 11.80
N PRO A 216 18.45 7.19 12.95
CA PRO A 216 19.53 8.15 13.15
C PRO A 216 20.65 8.01 12.11
N ILE A 217 20.88 6.78 11.64
CA ILE A 217 21.89 6.49 10.62
C ILE A 217 21.52 7.23 9.33
N LEU A 218 20.33 7.00 8.77
CA LEU A 218 19.89 7.68 7.55
C LEU A 218 19.85 9.21 7.71
N ALA A 219 19.46 9.70 8.89
CA ALA A 219 19.45 11.14 9.18
C ALA A 219 20.86 11.75 9.20
N SER A 220 21.87 10.98 9.60
CA SER A 220 23.27 11.42 9.71
C SER A 220 24.08 11.27 8.42
N ILE A 221 23.62 10.46 7.47
CA ILE A 221 24.33 10.22 6.21
C ILE A 221 24.54 11.54 5.45
N ARG A 222 25.79 11.83 5.07
CA ARG A 222 26.19 12.99 4.28
C ARG A 222 27.21 12.59 3.21
N ASN A 223 27.07 13.16 2.02
CA ASN A 223 27.98 13.05 0.87
C ASN A 223 28.47 11.63 0.62
N THR A 224 27.54 10.72 0.36
CA THR A 224 27.86 9.30 0.13
C THR A 224 28.44 9.06 -1.25
N LEU A 225 29.04 7.89 -1.42
CA LEU A 225 29.46 7.36 -2.72
C LEU A 225 28.34 6.59 -3.43
N ILE A 226 27.19 6.41 -2.77
CA ILE A 226 26.06 5.62 -3.27
C ILE A 226 25.43 6.36 -4.46
N ALA A 227 25.31 5.68 -5.60
CA ALA A 227 24.59 6.20 -6.76
C ALA A 227 23.08 6.32 -6.46
N MET A 228 22.44 7.35 -7.01
CA MET A 228 21.01 7.58 -6.83
C MET A 228 20.19 6.40 -7.37
N PRO A 229 19.30 5.77 -6.57
CA PRO A 229 18.58 4.56 -6.98
C PRO A 229 17.72 4.77 -8.24
N GLY A 230 17.85 3.90 -9.23
CA GLY A 230 17.05 3.95 -10.46
C GLY A 230 17.42 5.07 -11.45
N LEU A 231 18.41 5.91 -11.14
CA LEU A 231 18.80 6.98 -12.05
C LEU A 231 19.83 6.49 -13.08
N SER A 232 19.39 6.30 -14.33
CA SER A 232 20.28 6.00 -15.46
C SER A 232 20.64 7.29 -16.20
N THR A 233 21.67 8.00 -15.72
CA THR A 233 22.18 9.21 -16.37
C THR A 233 23.65 9.06 -16.71
N LYS A 234 24.13 9.78 -17.74
CA LYS A 234 25.54 9.75 -18.18
C LYS A 234 26.51 10.19 -17.07
N ASN A 235 26.05 11.08 -16.18
CA ASN A 235 26.82 11.56 -15.05
C ASN A 235 26.31 10.89 -13.77
N ARG A 236 27.18 10.21 -13.03
CA ARG A 236 26.83 9.54 -11.78
C ARG A 236 26.41 10.58 -10.72
N VAL A 237 25.12 10.65 -10.42
CA VAL A 237 24.60 11.42 -9.27
C VAL A 237 24.65 10.53 -8.04
N THR A 238 25.22 11.03 -6.95
CA THR A 238 25.31 10.32 -5.68
C THR A 238 24.36 10.91 -4.63
N ILE A 239 24.05 10.15 -3.58
CA ILE A 239 23.20 10.64 -2.49
C ILE A 239 24.04 11.59 -1.62
N SER A 240 23.71 12.88 -1.64
CA SER A 240 24.29 13.86 -0.74
C SER A 240 23.70 13.74 0.66
N TYR A 241 22.38 13.68 0.83
CA TYR A 241 21.76 13.41 2.12
C TYR A 241 20.29 12.98 1.99
N VAL A 242 19.72 12.45 3.06
CA VAL A 242 18.30 12.10 3.16
C VAL A 242 17.57 13.18 3.95
N SER A 243 16.41 13.62 3.45
CA SER A 243 15.58 14.61 4.15
C SER A 243 15.15 14.09 5.53
N ASN A 244 15.19 14.96 6.54
CA ASN A 244 14.74 14.60 7.88
C ASN A 244 13.21 14.49 7.98
N MET A 245 12.45 14.94 6.99
CA MET A 245 10.99 14.85 7.00
C MET A 245 10.53 13.68 6.13
N VAL A 246 9.82 12.73 6.76
CA VAL A 246 9.19 11.59 6.09
C VAL A 246 7.68 11.75 6.16
N THR A 247 7.02 11.83 4.99
CA THR A 247 5.57 12.01 4.92
C THR A 247 4.88 10.69 4.68
N ILE A 248 3.86 10.36 5.46
CA ILE A 248 3.12 9.11 5.29
C ILE A 248 1.82 9.36 4.55
N MET A 249 1.63 8.61 3.47
CA MET A 249 0.49 8.78 2.57
C MET A 249 -0.77 8.18 3.18
N PRO A 250 -1.93 8.85 3.09
CA PRO A 250 -3.18 8.43 3.72
C PRO A 250 -3.91 7.33 2.92
N THR A 251 -3.23 6.22 2.63
CA THR A 251 -3.78 5.06 1.93
C THR A 251 -3.82 3.83 2.86
N LYS A 252 -4.45 2.74 2.40
CA LYS A 252 -4.56 1.48 3.17
C LYS A 252 -3.19 0.93 3.59
N THR A 253 -2.21 0.97 2.70
CA THR A 253 -0.86 0.44 2.92
C THR A 253 0.12 1.45 3.52
N LYS A 254 -0.33 2.70 3.77
CA LYS A 254 0.43 3.78 4.43
C LYS A 254 1.90 3.90 3.96
N PRO A 255 2.16 4.01 2.65
CA PRO A 255 3.52 4.10 2.15
C PRO A 255 4.18 5.42 2.57
N LYS A 256 5.51 5.40 2.68
CA LYS A 256 6.32 6.52 3.18
C LYS A 256 6.95 7.26 2.02
N LYS A 257 6.67 8.56 1.86
CA LYS A 257 7.37 9.42 0.90
C LYS A 257 8.71 9.87 1.51
N LEU A 258 9.79 9.41 0.90
CA LEU A 258 11.17 9.75 1.23
C LEU A 258 11.70 10.74 0.20
N ILE A 259 12.61 11.63 0.59
CA ILE A 259 13.25 12.59 -0.32
C ILE A 259 14.76 12.47 -0.14
N PHE A 260 15.45 12.10 -1.21
CA PHE A 260 16.90 12.11 -1.29
C PHE A 260 17.37 13.39 -1.99
N HIS A 261 18.50 13.93 -1.55
CA HIS A 261 19.16 15.04 -2.22
C HIS A 261 20.38 14.52 -2.96
N GLY A 262 20.47 14.82 -4.25
CA GLY A 262 21.60 14.42 -5.08
C GLY A 262 22.81 15.34 -4.90
N SER A 263 23.97 14.85 -5.30
CA SER A 263 25.21 15.64 -5.42
C SER A 263 25.11 16.78 -6.45
N ASP A 264 24.08 16.76 -7.30
CA ASP A 264 23.75 17.81 -8.27
C ASP A 264 22.82 18.90 -7.69
N GLY A 265 22.43 18.78 -6.42
CA GLY A 265 21.54 19.71 -5.73
C GLY A 265 20.05 19.47 -5.99
N GLN A 266 19.68 18.47 -6.80
CA GLN A 266 18.28 18.16 -7.08
C GLN A 266 17.66 17.28 -5.99
N GLN A 267 16.33 17.35 -5.89
CA GLN A 267 15.53 16.52 -4.99
C GLN A 267 15.00 15.32 -5.77
N TYR A 268 15.15 14.14 -5.18
CA TYR A 268 14.67 12.88 -5.73
C TYR A 268 13.67 12.26 -4.75
N PRO A 269 12.37 12.53 -4.93
CA PRO A 269 11.33 11.91 -4.12
C PRO A 269 11.12 10.44 -4.53
N TYR A 270 10.94 9.59 -3.53
CA TYR A 270 10.58 8.18 -3.70
C TYR A 270 9.40 7.84 -2.80
N LEU A 271 8.52 6.99 -3.31
CA LEU A 271 7.50 6.32 -2.53
C LEU A 271 8.05 4.98 -2.06
N PHE A 272 8.16 4.82 -0.76
CA PHE A 272 8.60 3.59 -0.14
C PHE A 272 7.40 2.76 0.27
N LYS A 273 7.31 1.56 -0.30
CA LYS A 273 6.21 0.61 -0.10
C LYS A 273 6.71 -0.63 0.64
N GLY A 274 5.93 -1.07 1.62
CA GLY A 274 6.16 -2.28 2.40
C GLY A 274 4.97 -3.21 2.34
N LEU A 275 5.21 -4.50 2.57
CA LEU A 275 4.22 -5.58 2.48
C LEU A 275 3.61 -5.74 1.06
N GLU A 276 4.31 -5.25 0.04
CA GLU A 276 3.94 -5.37 -1.37
C GLU A 276 5.13 -5.94 -2.15
N ASP A 277 4.88 -6.89 -3.04
CA ASP A 277 5.89 -7.38 -3.98
C ASP A 277 5.95 -6.43 -5.19
N LEU A 278 7.10 -5.79 -5.39
CA LEU A 278 7.32 -4.83 -6.48
C LEU A 278 8.09 -5.42 -7.66
N HIS A 279 8.42 -6.72 -7.65
CA HIS A 279 9.17 -7.32 -8.75
C HIS A 279 8.36 -7.30 -10.06
N LEU A 280 7.05 -7.51 -10.00
CA LEU A 280 6.21 -7.43 -11.19
C LEU A 280 6.22 -6.01 -11.79
N ASP A 281 6.01 -4.99 -10.95
CA ASP A 281 6.10 -3.58 -11.36
C ASP A 281 7.45 -3.25 -11.99
N GLU A 282 8.55 -3.77 -11.42
CA GLU A 282 9.90 -3.60 -11.96
C GLU A 282 10.04 -4.20 -13.36
N ARG A 283 9.50 -5.40 -13.60
CA ARG A 283 9.47 -6.03 -14.94
C ARG A 283 8.64 -5.23 -15.94
N ILE A 284 7.49 -4.70 -15.52
CA ILE A 284 6.68 -3.83 -16.40
C ILE A 284 7.47 -2.58 -16.78
N MET A 285 8.16 -1.93 -15.85
CA MET A 285 8.99 -0.76 -16.16
C MET A 285 10.16 -1.09 -17.10
N GLN A 286 10.79 -2.26 -16.93
CA GLN A 286 11.81 -2.76 -17.87
C GLN A 286 11.22 -2.96 -19.27
N PHE A 287 10.05 -3.57 -19.38
CA PHE A 287 9.35 -3.76 -20.67
C PHE A 287 9.08 -2.42 -21.36
N LEU A 288 8.59 -1.41 -20.62
CA LEU A 288 8.37 -0.07 -21.18
C LEU A 288 9.68 0.57 -21.66
N SER A 289 10.79 0.37 -20.95
CA SER A 289 12.11 0.84 -21.38
C SER A 289 12.55 0.19 -22.69
N ILE A 290 12.30 -1.11 -22.88
CA ILE A 290 12.60 -1.84 -24.11
C ILE A 290 11.71 -1.31 -25.26
N ALA A 291 10.41 -1.14 -25.00
CA ALA A 291 9.47 -0.58 -26.00
C ALA A 291 9.91 0.82 -26.46
N ASN A 292 10.35 1.67 -25.53
CA ASN A 292 10.91 2.99 -25.86
C ASN A 292 12.17 2.90 -26.71
N THR A 293 13.05 1.93 -26.44
CA THR A 293 14.25 1.71 -27.24
C THR A 293 13.89 1.33 -28.68
N MET A 294 12.88 0.45 -28.86
CA MET A 294 12.37 0.08 -30.19
C MET A 294 11.76 1.27 -30.93
N MET A 295 10.94 2.08 -30.25
CA MET A 295 10.33 3.28 -30.83
C MET A 295 11.35 4.38 -31.15
N ALA A 296 12.47 4.45 -30.43
CA ALA A 296 13.53 5.42 -30.71
C ALA A 296 14.26 5.12 -32.04
N HIS A 297 14.30 3.86 -32.47
CA HIS A 297 14.94 3.46 -33.72
C HIS A 297 14.08 3.73 -34.96
N SER A 298 12.77 3.92 -34.81
CA SER A 298 11.82 4.02 -35.93
C SER A 298 11.49 5.44 -36.37
N VAL A 299 12.08 6.47 -35.75
CA VAL A 299 11.68 7.88 -35.96
C VAL A 299 12.84 8.72 -36.51
N ASP A 300 12.53 9.58 -37.49
CA ASP A 300 13.46 10.57 -38.03
C ASP A 300 14.03 11.49 -36.93
N PRO A 301 15.30 11.96 -37.03
CA PRO A 301 15.95 12.77 -35.99
C PRO A 301 15.19 14.04 -35.59
N SER A 302 14.35 14.58 -36.48
CA SER A 302 13.53 15.78 -36.24
C SER A 302 12.31 15.56 -35.35
N ASP A 303 11.80 14.32 -35.28
CA ASP A 303 10.59 13.93 -34.53
C ASP A 303 10.93 13.04 -33.31
N SER A 304 12.20 13.01 -32.92
CA SER A 304 12.67 12.19 -31.80
C SER A 304 11.85 12.47 -30.52
N ASN A 305 11.30 11.39 -29.93
CA ASN A 305 10.48 11.38 -28.71
C ASN A 305 8.97 11.63 -28.84
N LEU A 306 8.38 11.64 -30.04
CA LEU A 306 6.91 11.67 -30.17
C LEU A 306 6.23 10.40 -29.66
N TYR A 307 6.81 9.23 -29.95
CA TYR A 307 6.32 7.93 -29.49
C TYR A 307 7.14 7.46 -28.29
N ARG A 308 6.63 7.71 -27.09
CA ARG A 308 7.29 7.34 -25.84
C ARG A 308 6.26 6.91 -24.81
N ALA A 309 6.51 5.79 -24.16
CA ALA A 309 5.83 5.38 -22.94
C ALA A 309 6.57 5.98 -21.75
N ARG A 310 5.91 6.84 -20.96
CA ARG A 310 6.48 7.27 -19.68
C ARG A 310 6.61 6.05 -18.77
N HIS A 311 7.78 5.90 -18.18
CA HIS A 311 8.08 4.87 -17.18
C HIS A 311 8.88 5.51 -16.05
N TYR A 312 8.81 4.88 -14.89
CA TYR A 312 9.48 5.32 -13.68
C TYR A 312 10.34 4.16 -13.14
N SER A 313 11.21 4.46 -12.17
CA SER A 313 12.09 3.45 -11.61
C SER A 313 11.44 2.76 -10.42
N VAL A 314 11.53 1.43 -10.40
CA VAL A 314 11.10 0.59 -9.29
C VAL A 314 12.31 -0.20 -8.82
N ILE A 315 12.60 -0.14 -7.53
CA ILE A 315 13.76 -0.78 -6.91
C ILE A 315 13.26 -1.70 -5.78
N PRO A 316 13.06 -3.00 -6.06
CA PRO A 316 12.80 -3.98 -5.02
C PRO A 316 13.97 -4.04 -4.02
N LEU A 317 13.68 -3.98 -2.72
CA LEU A 317 14.66 -4.11 -1.64
C LEU A 317 14.56 -5.45 -0.91
N GLY A 318 13.68 -6.33 -1.38
CA GLY A 318 13.38 -7.64 -0.82
C GLY A 318 12.08 -8.18 -1.40
N PRO A 319 11.59 -9.33 -0.90
CA PRO A 319 10.40 -9.99 -1.45
C PRO A 319 9.09 -9.20 -1.22
N ARG A 320 9.06 -8.28 -0.25
CA ARG A 320 7.85 -7.57 0.17
C ARG A 320 8.07 -6.07 0.43
N SER A 321 9.10 -5.48 -0.18
CA SER A 321 9.40 -4.06 0.02
C SER A 321 10.19 -3.50 -1.13
N GLY A 322 9.99 -2.22 -1.43
CA GLY A 322 10.86 -1.51 -2.37
C GLY A 322 10.50 -0.04 -2.53
N LEU A 323 11.29 0.62 -3.36
CA LEU A 323 11.19 2.04 -3.69
C LEU A 323 10.58 2.23 -5.07
N ILE A 324 9.68 3.18 -5.20
CA ILE A 324 9.13 3.64 -6.48
C ILE A 324 9.51 5.10 -6.62
N SER A 325 10.15 5.49 -7.72
CA SER A 325 10.46 6.90 -7.96
C SER A 325 9.18 7.70 -8.11
N TRP A 326 9.12 8.86 -7.46
CA TRP A 326 7.97 9.73 -7.53
C TRP A 326 7.99 10.53 -8.85
N VAL A 327 6.84 10.58 -9.52
CA VAL A 327 6.69 11.34 -10.76
C VAL A 327 6.10 12.71 -10.43
N ASP A 328 6.93 13.74 -10.45
CA ASP A 328 6.51 15.12 -10.21
C ASP A 328 5.70 15.70 -11.36
N CYS A 329 5.05 16.85 -11.09
CA CYS A 329 4.27 17.63 -12.07
C CYS A 329 3.09 16.90 -12.72
N THR A 330 2.67 15.76 -12.17
CA THR A 330 1.50 15.01 -12.63
C THR A 330 0.25 15.35 -11.82
N THR A 331 -0.90 15.33 -12.48
CA THR A 331 -2.22 15.52 -11.86
C THR A 331 -3.09 14.31 -12.17
N PRO A 332 -3.67 13.63 -11.16
CA PRO A 332 -4.67 12.59 -11.42
C PRO A 332 -5.87 13.16 -12.15
N VAL A 333 -6.37 12.47 -13.17
CA VAL A 333 -7.54 12.92 -13.94
C VAL A 333 -8.77 13.08 -13.03
N PHE A 334 -8.89 12.24 -12.00
CA PHE A 334 -9.97 12.35 -11.00
C PHE A 334 -9.96 13.69 -10.27
N ALA A 335 -8.77 14.27 -10.03
CA ALA A 335 -8.64 15.56 -9.38
C ALA A 335 -9.29 16.68 -10.21
N LEU A 336 -9.24 16.59 -11.54
CA LEU A 336 -9.90 17.55 -12.45
C LEU A 336 -11.42 17.48 -12.32
N TYR A 337 -11.97 16.26 -12.34
CA TYR A 337 -13.40 16.01 -12.14
C TYR A 337 -13.88 16.51 -10.77
N LYS A 338 -13.14 16.19 -9.71
CA LYS A 338 -13.45 16.62 -8.34
C LYS A 338 -13.43 18.15 -8.20
N ARG A 339 -12.44 18.83 -8.77
CA ARG A 339 -12.37 20.31 -8.79
C ARG A 339 -13.54 20.92 -9.55
N TRP A 340 -13.97 20.32 -10.66
CA TRP A 340 -15.17 20.76 -11.38
C TRP A 340 -16.43 20.64 -10.52
N GLN A 341 -16.65 19.50 -9.85
CA GLN A 341 -17.80 19.33 -8.95
C GLN A 341 -17.83 20.37 -7.83
N GLN A 342 -16.67 20.67 -7.22
CA GLN A 342 -16.55 21.73 -6.21
C GLN A 342 -16.97 23.09 -6.76
N ARG A 343 -16.58 23.42 -7.99
CA ARG A 343 -16.96 24.68 -8.65
C ARG A 343 -18.47 24.76 -8.89
N GLU A 344 -19.10 23.67 -9.34
CA GLU A 344 -20.55 23.65 -9.60
C GLU A 344 -21.37 23.76 -8.31
N ILE A 345 -20.97 23.06 -7.24
CA ILE A 345 -21.59 23.21 -5.91
C ILE A 345 -21.45 24.66 -5.41
N SER A 346 -20.27 25.26 -5.56
CA SER A 346 -20.03 26.65 -5.16
C SER A 346 -20.93 27.63 -5.94
N LYS A 347 -21.10 27.43 -7.25
CA LYS A 347 -22.01 28.24 -8.08
C LYS A 347 -23.47 28.08 -7.67
N ALA A 348 -23.90 26.87 -7.33
CA ALA A 348 -25.27 26.62 -6.86
C ALA A 348 -25.53 27.29 -5.50
N ASN A 349 -24.58 27.20 -4.57
CA ASN A 349 -24.67 27.86 -3.27
C ASN A 349 -24.76 29.40 -3.38
N LEU A 350 -24.00 30.00 -4.30
CA LEU A 350 -24.08 31.44 -4.59
C LEU A 350 -25.47 31.88 -5.07
N LYS A 351 -26.20 31.01 -5.80
CA LYS A 351 -27.57 31.31 -6.27
C LYS A 351 -28.63 31.09 -5.19
N SER A 352 -28.36 30.25 -4.19
CA SER A 352 -29.35 29.80 -3.20
C SER A 352 -29.28 30.55 -1.86
N ASN A 353 -28.38 31.54 -1.68
CA ASN A 353 -28.13 32.24 -0.40
C ASN A 353 -27.98 31.31 0.82
N SER A 354 -27.57 30.07 0.60
CA SER A 354 -27.50 29.02 1.62
C SER A 354 -26.05 28.61 1.82
N SER A 355 -25.52 28.87 3.01
CA SER A 355 -24.15 28.51 3.41
C SER A 355 -24.09 27.07 3.92
N ASN A 356 -24.60 26.11 3.15
CA ASN A 356 -24.41 24.70 3.45
C ASN A 356 -23.09 24.23 2.83
N ASN A 357 -22.19 23.75 3.68
CA ASN A 357 -20.91 23.18 3.30
C ASN A 357 -21.14 21.76 2.74
N VAL A 358 -21.72 21.68 1.53
CA VAL A 358 -22.03 20.41 0.88
C VAL A 358 -20.72 19.78 0.42
N ASN A 359 -20.36 18.67 1.05
CA ASN A 359 -19.23 17.86 0.60
C ASN A 359 -19.51 17.31 -0.81
N VAL A 360 -18.47 17.22 -1.62
CA VAL A 360 -18.54 16.58 -2.94
C VAL A 360 -19.02 15.15 -2.75
N PRO A 361 -20.14 14.74 -3.39
CA PRO A 361 -20.66 13.39 -3.25
C PRO A 361 -19.68 12.37 -3.83
N ARG A 362 -19.63 11.19 -3.21
CA ARG A 362 -18.74 10.12 -3.68
C ARG A 362 -19.25 9.54 -5.00
N PRO A 363 -18.38 8.94 -5.84
CA PRO A 363 -18.80 8.28 -7.07
C PRO A 363 -19.91 7.24 -6.85
N SER A 364 -19.81 6.43 -5.79
CA SER A 364 -20.83 5.46 -5.42
C SER A 364 -22.17 6.12 -5.08
N GLU A 365 -22.15 7.22 -4.33
CA GLU A 365 -23.37 7.95 -3.97
C GLU A 365 -24.06 8.52 -5.22
N LEU A 366 -23.29 9.16 -6.12
CA LEU A 366 -23.81 9.68 -7.38
C LEU A 366 -24.47 8.60 -8.25
N PHE A 367 -23.80 7.45 -8.36
CA PHE A 367 -24.29 6.32 -9.12
C PHE A 367 -25.58 5.73 -8.52
N TYR A 368 -25.58 5.39 -7.23
CA TYR A 368 -26.74 4.78 -6.57
C TYR A 368 -27.93 5.73 -6.45
N ASN A 369 -27.71 7.05 -6.33
CA ASN A 369 -28.78 8.04 -6.34
C ASN A 369 -29.57 8.05 -7.65
N LYS A 370 -28.92 7.74 -8.77
CA LYS A 370 -29.56 7.61 -10.09
C LYS A 370 -30.09 6.20 -10.37
N LEU A 371 -29.37 5.18 -9.91
CA LEU A 371 -29.72 3.78 -10.15
C LEU A 371 -30.94 3.34 -9.35
N ASN A 372 -31.00 3.64 -8.05
CA ASN A 372 -32.02 3.10 -7.14
C ASN A 372 -33.46 3.46 -7.53
N PRO A 373 -33.78 4.70 -7.98
CA PRO A 373 -35.12 5.01 -8.48
C PRO A 373 -35.49 4.21 -9.73
N LEU A 374 -34.57 4.04 -10.67
CA LEU A 374 -34.81 3.33 -11.93
C LEU A 374 -34.96 1.82 -11.72
N LEU A 375 -34.21 1.22 -10.79
CA LEU A 375 -34.38 -0.18 -10.42
C LEU A 375 -35.76 -0.45 -9.81
N LYS A 376 -36.26 0.47 -8.98
CA LYS A 376 -37.62 0.39 -8.40
C LYS A 376 -38.70 0.49 -9.47
N GLU A 377 -38.55 1.43 -10.42
CA GLU A 377 -39.46 1.58 -11.55
C GLU A 377 -39.54 0.32 -12.42
N HIS A 378 -38.41 -0.36 -12.61
CA HIS A 378 -38.32 -1.62 -13.37
C HIS A 378 -38.67 -2.87 -12.54
N GLY A 379 -39.12 -2.71 -11.29
CA GLY A 379 -39.61 -3.83 -10.48
C GLY A 379 -38.54 -4.82 -10.01
N VAL A 380 -37.27 -4.41 -9.93
CA VAL A 380 -36.17 -5.28 -9.47
C VAL A 380 -36.36 -5.58 -7.98
N LYS A 381 -36.45 -6.86 -7.63
CA LYS A 381 -36.76 -7.33 -6.27
C LYS A 381 -35.57 -7.23 -5.32
N ASN A 382 -34.37 -7.53 -5.81
CA ASN A 382 -33.14 -7.46 -5.02
C ASN A 382 -32.17 -6.42 -5.61
N PRO A 383 -32.17 -5.17 -5.11
CA PRO A 383 -31.31 -4.12 -5.62
C PRO A 383 -29.82 -4.38 -5.35
N ASP A 384 -29.48 -5.25 -4.40
CA ASP A 384 -28.10 -5.57 -4.04
C ASP A 384 -27.47 -6.62 -4.99
N ASN A 385 -28.28 -7.41 -5.69
CA ASN A 385 -27.78 -8.39 -6.64
C ASN A 385 -27.50 -7.76 -8.01
N ARG A 386 -26.24 -7.43 -8.27
CA ARG A 386 -25.80 -6.81 -9.54
C ARG A 386 -26.12 -7.63 -10.78
N LYS A 387 -26.16 -8.97 -10.67
CA LYS A 387 -26.46 -9.86 -11.81
C LYS A 387 -27.91 -9.70 -12.30
N GLU A 388 -28.81 -9.18 -11.46
CA GLU A 388 -30.22 -8.95 -11.79
C GLU A 388 -30.47 -7.57 -12.40
N TRP A 389 -29.45 -6.70 -12.52
CA TRP A 389 -29.63 -5.34 -12.99
C TRP A 389 -29.89 -5.28 -14.50
N PRO A 390 -31.00 -4.66 -14.96
CA PRO A 390 -31.30 -4.56 -16.38
C PRO A 390 -30.26 -3.70 -17.13
N LEU A 391 -29.77 -4.20 -18.27
CA LEU A 391 -28.79 -3.48 -19.08
C LEU A 391 -29.34 -2.13 -19.60
N SER A 392 -30.64 -2.05 -19.90
CA SER A 392 -31.30 -0.80 -20.31
C SER A 392 -31.18 0.28 -19.24
N VAL A 393 -31.43 -0.06 -17.97
CA VAL A 393 -31.32 0.84 -16.82
C VAL A 393 -29.87 1.32 -16.66
N LEU A 394 -28.89 0.42 -16.76
CA LEU A 394 -27.48 0.79 -16.65
C LEU A 394 -27.05 1.77 -17.76
N LYS A 395 -27.49 1.54 -19.00
CA LYS A 395 -27.25 2.46 -20.12
C LYS A 395 -27.91 3.81 -19.90
N GLN A 396 -29.13 3.83 -19.35
CA GLN A 396 -29.83 5.07 -19.02
C GLN A 396 -29.09 5.87 -17.94
N VAL A 397 -28.67 5.23 -16.84
CA VAL A 397 -27.88 5.86 -15.77
C VAL A 397 -26.60 6.46 -16.33
N LEU A 398 -25.87 5.71 -17.16
CA LEU A 398 -24.64 6.19 -17.80
C LEU A 398 -24.91 7.43 -18.66
N THR A 399 -25.93 7.38 -19.52
CA THR A 399 -26.28 8.49 -20.41
C THR A 399 -26.67 9.73 -19.62
N GLU A 400 -27.45 9.59 -18.55
CA GLU A 400 -27.81 10.71 -17.68
C GLU A 400 -26.58 11.32 -16.99
N LEU A 401 -25.67 10.49 -16.47
CA LEU A 401 -24.45 10.97 -15.81
C LEU A 401 -23.49 11.66 -16.80
N MET A 402 -23.39 11.15 -18.02
CA MET A 402 -22.64 11.79 -19.11
C MET A 402 -23.21 13.16 -19.46
N ASN A 403 -24.54 13.28 -19.58
CA ASN A 403 -25.19 14.55 -19.88
C ASN A 403 -25.04 15.60 -18.77
N ASN A 404 -24.87 15.16 -17.52
CA ASN A 404 -24.64 16.05 -16.38
C ASN A 404 -23.19 16.56 -16.29
N THR A 405 -22.25 15.97 -17.03
CA THR A 405 -20.82 16.31 -16.97
C THR A 405 -20.36 16.88 -18.32
N PRO A 406 -19.66 18.02 -18.36
CA PRO A 406 -19.14 18.54 -19.61
C PRO A 406 -18.16 17.54 -20.27
N SER A 407 -18.14 17.47 -21.60
CA SER A 407 -17.23 16.59 -22.33
C SER A 407 -15.83 17.18 -22.53
N ASP A 408 -15.63 18.46 -22.18
CA ASP A 408 -14.46 19.24 -22.53
C ASP A 408 -13.57 19.63 -21.33
N LEU A 409 -13.75 19.00 -20.16
CA LEU A 409 -12.97 19.33 -18.95
C LEU A 409 -11.46 19.27 -19.24
N LEU A 410 -10.99 18.13 -19.74
CA LEU A 410 -9.56 17.92 -19.95
C LEU A 410 -9.02 18.86 -21.02
N ALA A 411 -9.73 19.00 -22.15
CA ALA A 411 -9.32 19.87 -23.24
C ALA A 411 -9.19 21.34 -22.79
N LYS A 412 -10.13 21.82 -21.96
CA LYS A 412 -10.08 23.16 -21.37
C LYS A 412 -8.92 23.32 -20.39
N GLU A 413 -8.65 22.32 -19.55
CA GLU A 413 -7.52 22.39 -18.61
C GLU A 413 -6.18 22.43 -19.36
N LEU A 414 -6.02 21.67 -20.45
CA LEU A 414 -4.83 21.74 -21.31
C LEU A 414 -4.70 23.12 -21.98
N TRP A 415 -5.80 23.69 -22.46
CA TRP A 415 -5.81 25.04 -23.02
C TRP A 415 -5.41 26.10 -21.99
N CYS A 416 -6.03 26.09 -20.81
CA CYS A 416 -5.79 27.08 -19.77
C CYS A 416 -4.39 27.01 -19.16
N ASN A 417 -3.73 25.84 -19.17
CA ASN A 417 -2.35 25.70 -18.73
C ASN A 417 -1.32 26.08 -19.82
N SER A 418 -1.76 26.22 -21.07
CA SER A 418 -0.88 26.58 -22.18
C SER A 418 -0.68 28.09 -22.28
N ILE A 419 0.58 28.52 -22.38
CA ILE A 419 0.94 29.95 -22.49
C ILE A 419 0.63 30.57 -23.86
N SER A 420 0.45 29.74 -24.90
CA SER A 420 0.15 30.18 -26.27
C SER A 420 -0.55 29.09 -27.06
N ALA A 421 -1.22 29.46 -28.16
CA ALA A 421 -1.88 28.51 -29.07
C ALA A 421 -0.89 27.49 -29.66
N ASN A 422 0.35 27.89 -29.93
CA ASN A 422 1.39 26.97 -30.40
C ASN A 422 1.76 25.94 -29.32
N ALA A 423 1.96 26.40 -28.07
CA ALA A 423 2.25 25.50 -26.95
C ALA A 423 1.11 24.50 -26.74
N TRP A 424 -0.14 24.98 -26.77
CA TRP A 424 -1.32 24.14 -26.69
C TRP A 424 -1.37 23.07 -27.77
N TRP A 425 -1.09 23.44 -29.03
CA TRP A 425 -1.05 22.49 -30.13
C TRP A 425 -0.02 21.37 -29.88
N HIS A 426 1.17 21.71 -29.39
CA HIS A 426 2.19 20.70 -29.04
C HIS A 426 1.76 19.81 -27.88
N VAL A 427 1.13 20.36 -26.83
CA VAL A 427 0.63 19.62 -25.67
C VAL A 427 -0.46 18.63 -26.10
N VAL A 428 -1.44 19.07 -26.89
CA VAL A 428 -2.51 18.20 -27.42
C VAL A 428 -1.94 17.14 -28.35
N LYS A 429 -0.97 17.51 -29.20
CA LYS A 429 -0.27 16.56 -30.06
C LYS A 429 0.39 15.46 -29.23
N ARG A 430 1.17 15.82 -28.20
CA ARG A 430 1.85 14.87 -27.30
C ARG A 430 0.87 14.00 -26.52
N TYR A 431 -0.21 14.57 -26.00
CA TYR A 431 -1.27 13.82 -25.34
C TYR A 431 -1.82 12.71 -26.23
N SER A 432 -2.16 13.03 -27.49
CA SER A 432 -2.68 12.04 -28.43
C SER A 432 -1.71 10.89 -28.67
N TYR A 433 -0.41 11.16 -28.83
CA TYR A 433 0.60 10.10 -29.00
C TYR A 433 0.83 9.29 -27.73
N SER A 434 0.95 9.96 -26.58
CA SER A 434 1.16 9.30 -25.28
C SER A 434 0.02 8.33 -24.96
N VAL A 435 -1.22 8.76 -25.17
CA VAL A 435 -2.42 7.92 -24.98
C VAL A 435 -2.41 6.75 -25.97
N ALA A 436 -2.08 6.98 -27.24
CA ALA A 436 -2.03 5.90 -28.24
C ALA A 436 -0.99 4.83 -27.86
N VAL A 437 0.23 5.25 -27.49
CA VAL A 437 1.31 4.35 -27.07
C VAL A 437 0.89 3.55 -25.84
N MET A 438 0.42 4.22 -24.79
CA MET A 438 0.02 3.53 -23.55
C MET A 438 -1.22 2.65 -23.72
N SER A 439 -2.11 2.97 -24.66
CA SER A 439 -3.28 2.14 -24.98
C SER A 439 -2.89 0.84 -25.68
N ILE A 440 -2.00 0.92 -26.69
CA ILE A 440 -1.52 -0.26 -27.41
C ILE A 440 -0.70 -1.16 -26.48
N ILE A 441 0.24 -0.57 -25.73
CA ILE A 441 1.04 -1.31 -24.75
C ILE A 441 0.13 -1.93 -23.68
N GLY A 442 -0.85 -1.17 -23.19
CA GLY A 442 -1.82 -1.65 -22.22
C GLY A 442 -2.63 -2.84 -22.73
N TYR A 443 -3.03 -2.83 -24.00
CA TYR A 443 -3.70 -3.95 -24.65
C TYR A 443 -2.80 -5.19 -24.76
N ILE A 444 -1.53 -5.02 -25.16
CA ILE A 444 -0.59 -6.14 -25.31
C ILE A 444 -0.28 -6.81 -23.96
N ILE A 445 -0.07 -6.02 -22.91
CA ILE A 445 0.28 -6.55 -21.58
C ILE A 445 -0.96 -7.05 -20.82
N GLY A 446 -2.16 -6.56 -21.16
CA GLY A 446 -3.37 -6.82 -20.38
C GLY A 446 -3.47 -5.98 -19.10
N LEU A 447 -2.90 -4.77 -19.12
CA LEU A 447 -2.88 -3.88 -17.94
C LEU A 447 -4.29 -3.38 -17.57
N GLY A 448 -4.76 -3.76 -16.38
CA GLY A 448 -6.04 -3.36 -15.79
C GLY A 448 -6.02 -2.07 -14.94
N ASP A 449 -7.02 -1.93 -14.07
CA ASP A 449 -7.15 -0.87 -13.03
C ASP A 449 -7.04 0.59 -13.51
N ARG A 450 -7.70 0.91 -14.62
CA ARG A 450 -7.66 2.22 -15.31
C ARG A 450 -8.56 3.29 -14.69
N HIS A 451 -8.73 3.29 -13.37
CA HIS A 451 -9.51 4.31 -12.70
C HIS A 451 -8.81 5.68 -12.73
N LEU A 452 -9.57 6.76 -12.60
CA LEU A 452 -9.09 8.12 -12.82
C LEU A 452 -8.03 8.60 -11.80
N ASP A 453 -7.84 7.89 -10.68
CA ASP A 453 -6.72 8.13 -9.74
C ASP A 453 -5.38 7.52 -10.20
N ASN A 454 -5.40 6.46 -11.04
CA ASN A 454 -4.21 5.82 -11.61
C ASN A 454 -3.84 6.41 -12.97
N MET A 455 -4.77 7.13 -13.60
CA MET A 455 -4.52 7.89 -14.82
C MET A 455 -4.02 9.28 -14.46
N LEU A 456 -2.71 9.48 -14.60
CA LEU A 456 -2.06 10.75 -14.34
C LEU A 456 -1.83 11.50 -15.66
N ILE A 457 -1.85 12.82 -15.62
CA ILE A 457 -1.47 13.66 -16.76
C ILE A 457 -0.53 14.78 -16.31
N ASP A 458 0.51 15.01 -17.10
CA ASP A 458 1.35 16.19 -16.99
C ASP A 458 0.71 17.32 -17.83
N LEU A 459 0.08 18.29 -17.16
CA LEU A 459 -0.61 19.40 -17.82
C LEU A 459 0.34 20.35 -18.57
N THR A 460 1.65 20.26 -18.31
CA THR A 460 2.67 21.09 -18.96
C THR A 460 3.17 20.43 -20.25
N SER A 461 3.38 19.11 -20.24
CA SER A 461 3.89 18.38 -21.41
C SER A 461 2.80 17.75 -22.28
N GLY A 462 1.64 17.41 -21.68
CA GLY A 462 0.56 16.63 -22.28
C GLY A 462 0.73 15.12 -22.15
N GLU A 463 1.84 14.62 -21.61
CA GLU A 463 2.09 13.18 -21.47
C GLU A 463 1.22 12.55 -20.37
N VAL A 464 0.87 11.28 -20.58
CA VAL A 464 0.04 10.43 -19.71
C VAL A 464 0.90 9.35 -19.06
#